data_AF-A0A2M7Q033-F1
#
_entry.id   AF-A0A2M7Q033-F1
#
_cell.length_a   1.000
_cell.length_b   1.000
_cell.length_c   1.000
_cell.angle_alpha   90.00
_cell.angle_beta   90.00
_cell.angle_gamma   90.00
#
_symmetry.space_group_name_H-M   'P 1'
#
loop_
_entity.id
_entity.type
_entity.pdbx_description
1 polymer ?
#
loop_
_entity_poly.entity_id
_entity_poly.type
_entity_poly.pdbx_seq_one_letter_code
_entity_poly.pdbx_strand_id
1 'polypeptide(L)'
;MLKHMNWMTVINTVIILLAMTFIAAIVQSIINPAPVDTSEKGLPFYSTANAALERSGAELYKSLQCRSCHTIWGVKSIYETVPAPSLDGIGSWRSEEWLFAYFSAVNPQEMLPTRLKEKYKMPSYSNLSVTERDILAKYFSSLKVRAWYLEEARKAEEKKLKGS
;
A
#
# COMPACT_ATOMS: atom_id res chain seq x y z
N MET A 1 0.62 5.65 -60.50
CA MET A 1 -0.71 5.43 -59.90
C MET A 1 -0.54 5.14 -58.42
N LEU A 2 -0.65 6.16 -57.54
CA LEU A 2 -0.71 5.92 -56.09
C LEU A 2 -2.14 5.47 -55.75
N LYS A 3 -2.27 4.24 -55.24
CA LYS A 3 -3.54 3.69 -54.74
C LYS A 3 -3.99 4.55 -53.55
N HIS A 4 -5.15 5.20 -53.65
CA HIS A 4 -5.72 5.93 -52.52
C HIS A 4 -5.97 4.95 -51.38
N MET A 5 -5.12 5.00 -50.35
CA MET A 5 -5.25 4.21 -49.14
C MET A 5 -6.48 4.72 -48.39
N ASN A 6 -7.44 3.83 -48.09
CA ASN A 6 -8.63 4.23 -47.37
C ASN A 6 -8.22 4.71 -45.96
N TRP A 7 -8.55 5.96 -45.63
CA TRP A 7 -8.13 6.64 -44.41
C TRP A 7 -8.52 5.86 -43.14
N MET A 8 -9.66 5.17 -43.19
CA MET A 8 -10.11 4.29 -42.09
C MET A 8 -9.18 3.09 -41.87
N THR A 9 -8.62 2.50 -42.94
CA THR A 9 -7.63 1.41 -42.82
C THR A 9 -6.34 1.91 -42.18
N VAL A 10 -5.88 3.12 -42.50
CA VAL A 10 -4.69 3.70 -41.88
C VAL A 10 -4.90 3.90 -40.38
N ILE A 11 -6.03 4.51 -39.99
CA ILE A 11 -6.39 4.71 -38.58
C ILE A 11 -6.47 3.38 -37.84
N ASN A 12 -7.19 2.38 -38.37
CA ASN A 12 -7.34 1.09 -37.71
C ASN A 12 -5.99 0.38 -37.56
N THR A 13 -5.12 0.45 -38.57
CA THR A 13 -3.78 -0.16 -38.50
C THR A 13 -2.93 0.52 -37.41
N VAL A 14 -2.97 1.85 -37.31
CA VAL A 14 -2.26 2.59 -36.25
C VAL A 14 -2.79 2.24 -34.87
N ILE A 15 -4.11 2.16 -34.68
CA ILE A 15 -4.72 1.78 -33.40
C ILE A 15 -4.30 0.36 -33.00
N ILE A 16 -4.34 -0.60 -33.95
CA ILE A 16 -3.94 -1.98 -33.68
C ILE A 16 -2.46 -2.05 -33.29
N LEU A 17 -1.58 -1.31 -33.98
CA LEU A 17 -0.16 -1.26 -33.64
C LEU A 17 0.06 -0.67 -32.25
N LEU A 18 -0.60 0.44 -31.92
CA LEU A 18 -0.51 1.04 -30.58
C LEU A 18 -1.02 0.08 -29.50
N ALA A 19 -2.16 -0.57 -29.72
CA ALA A 19 -2.69 -1.57 -28.79
C ALA A 19 -1.72 -2.74 -28.61
N MET A 20 -1.14 -3.28 -29.69
CA MET A 20 -0.14 -4.36 -29.61
C MET A 20 1.11 -3.92 -28.84
N THR A 21 1.63 -2.71 -29.09
CA THR A 21 2.79 -2.20 -28.34
C THR A 21 2.49 -2.03 -26.85
N PHE A 22 1.29 -1.57 -26.52
CA PHE A 22 0.84 -1.41 -25.14
C PHE A 22 0.70 -2.77 -24.43
N ILE A 23 0.08 -3.76 -25.09
CA ILE A 23 -0.04 -5.12 -24.57
C ILE A 23 1.34 -5.74 -24.37
N ALA A 24 2.26 -5.60 -25.34
CA ALA A 24 3.62 -6.12 -25.23
C ALA A 24 4.38 -5.50 -24.05
N ALA A 25 4.22 -4.19 -23.80
CA ALA A 25 4.82 -3.52 -22.66
C ALA A 25 4.27 -4.05 -21.31
N ILE A 26 2.96 -4.30 -21.22
CA ILE A 26 2.35 -4.91 -20.03
C ILE A 26 2.91 -6.32 -19.80
N VAL A 27 2.93 -7.17 -20.83
CA VAL A 27 3.45 -8.54 -20.73
C VAL A 27 4.91 -8.53 -20.29
N GLN A 28 5.73 -7.66 -20.88
CA GLN A 28 7.13 -7.51 -20.51
C GLN A 28 7.32 -7.10 -19.05
N SER A 29 6.48 -6.18 -18.54
CA SER A 29 6.52 -5.75 -17.14
C SER A 29 6.11 -6.85 -16.16
N ILE A 30 5.27 -7.80 -16.57
CA ILE A 30 4.86 -8.94 -15.75
C ILE A 30 5.97 -10.00 -15.71
N ILE A 31 6.59 -10.29 -16.86
CA ILE A 31 7.65 -11.30 -16.97
C ILE A 31 8.95 -10.81 -16.32
N ASN A 32 9.26 -9.52 -16.47
CA ASN A 32 10.49 -8.90 -15.96
C ASN A 32 10.13 -7.72 -15.05
N PRO A 33 9.68 -7.97 -13.80
CA PRO A 33 9.37 -6.90 -12.87
C PRO A 33 10.66 -6.12 -12.56
N ALA A 34 10.56 -4.79 -12.59
CA ALA A 34 11.67 -3.94 -12.16
C ALA A 34 12.04 -4.28 -10.70
N PRO A 35 13.34 -4.32 -10.36
CA PRO A 35 13.76 -4.52 -8.98
C PRO A 35 13.22 -3.37 -8.12
N VAL A 36 12.98 -3.65 -6.83
CA VAL A 36 12.55 -2.64 -5.86
C VAL A 36 13.54 -1.47 -5.89
N ASP A 37 13.04 -0.27 -6.16
CA ASP A 37 13.86 0.94 -6.21
C ASP A 37 14.34 1.31 -4.80
N THR A 38 15.53 0.85 -4.45
CA THR A 38 16.21 1.20 -3.20
C THR A 38 17.03 2.49 -3.32
N SER A 39 17.02 3.17 -4.47
CA SER A 39 17.83 4.37 -4.69
C SER A 39 17.38 5.53 -3.82
N GLU A 40 18.31 6.34 -3.29
CA GLU A 40 17.96 7.45 -2.39
C GLU A 40 17.10 8.55 -3.05
N LYS A 41 17.01 8.56 -4.39
CA LYS A 41 16.32 9.58 -5.19
C LYS A 41 14.87 9.23 -5.55
N GLY A 42 14.37 8.07 -5.15
CA GLY A 42 13.00 7.65 -5.46
C GLY A 42 11.95 8.25 -4.54
N LEU A 43 10.70 7.83 -4.71
CA LEU A 43 9.58 8.21 -3.83
C LEU A 43 9.90 7.92 -2.35
N PRO A 44 9.39 8.73 -1.40
CA PRO A 44 9.70 8.55 0.02
C PRO A 44 9.26 7.19 0.55
N PHE A 45 8.15 6.65 0.04
CA PHE A 45 7.59 5.37 0.46
C PHE A 45 7.80 4.30 -0.61
N TYR A 46 8.16 3.09 -0.20
CA TYR A 46 8.37 1.93 -1.06
C TYR A 46 8.02 0.63 -0.32
N SER A 47 7.90 -0.48 -1.05
CA SER A 47 7.63 -1.81 -0.48
C SER A 47 8.76 -2.75 -0.80
N THR A 48 9.16 -3.56 0.17
CA THR A 48 10.08 -4.68 -0.04
C THR A 48 9.36 -6.01 -0.25
N ALA A 49 8.02 -6.02 -0.33
CA ALA A 49 7.25 -7.23 -0.57
C ALA A 49 7.55 -7.80 -1.96
N ASN A 50 7.60 -9.12 -2.04
CA ASN A 50 7.53 -9.80 -3.33
C ASN A 50 6.08 -9.73 -3.88
N ALA A 51 5.92 -10.05 -5.16
CA ALA A 51 4.62 -9.94 -5.84
C ALA A 51 3.50 -10.80 -5.22
N ALA A 52 3.84 -11.94 -4.59
CA ALA A 52 2.85 -12.79 -3.94
C ALA A 52 2.34 -12.13 -2.64
N LEU A 53 3.25 -11.66 -1.79
CA LEU A 53 2.93 -10.97 -0.54
C LEU A 53 2.21 -9.65 -0.78
N GLU A 54 2.64 -8.87 -1.78
CA GLU A 54 1.98 -7.62 -2.16
C GLU A 54 0.51 -7.89 -2.54
N ARG A 55 0.26 -8.93 -3.35
CA ARG A 55 -1.11 -9.30 -3.75
C ARG A 55 -1.95 -9.75 -2.56
N SER A 56 -1.47 -10.69 -1.75
CA SER A 56 -2.24 -11.24 -0.63
C SER A 56 -2.48 -10.19 0.46
N GLY A 57 -1.45 -9.39 0.78
CA GLY A 57 -1.58 -8.29 1.75
C GLY A 57 -2.52 -7.19 1.26
N ALA A 58 -2.47 -6.85 -0.03
CA ALA A 58 -3.35 -5.85 -0.62
C ALA A 58 -4.82 -6.25 -0.64
N GLU A 59 -5.11 -7.51 -0.97
CA GLU A 59 -6.47 -8.04 -0.88
C GLU A 59 -6.98 -8.04 0.56
N LEU A 60 -6.14 -8.42 1.53
CA LEU A 60 -6.54 -8.53 2.92
C LEU A 60 -6.77 -7.16 3.58
N TYR A 61 -5.91 -6.15 3.41
CA TYR A 61 -6.19 -4.84 3.99
C TYR A 61 -7.42 -4.17 3.36
N LYS A 62 -7.71 -4.47 2.08
CA LYS A 62 -8.92 -4.00 1.40
C LYS A 62 -10.17 -4.64 1.98
N SER A 63 -10.18 -5.97 2.17
CA SER A 63 -11.34 -6.68 2.72
C SER A 63 -11.62 -6.26 4.17
N LEU A 64 -10.58 -5.99 4.94
CA LEU A 64 -10.66 -5.43 6.29
C LEU A 64 -10.94 -3.92 6.33
N GLN A 65 -11.13 -3.30 5.16
CA GLN A 65 -11.42 -1.87 5.01
C GLN A 65 -10.42 -0.95 5.72
N CYS A 66 -9.14 -1.30 5.82
CA CYS A 66 -8.16 -0.50 6.55
C CYS A 66 -8.07 0.96 6.08
N ARG A 67 -8.40 1.21 4.80
CA ARG A 67 -8.45 2.54 4.16
C ARG A 67 -9.62 3.44 4.60
N SER A 68 -10.60 2.92 5.35
CA SER A 68 -11.65 3.74 5.97
C SER A 68 -11.03 4.69 7.00
N CYS A 69 -10.12 4.15 7.82
CA CYS A 69 -9.38 4.91 8.83
C CYS A 69 -8.04 5.44 8.31
N HIS A 70 -7.22 4.59 7.69
CA HIS A 70 -5.82 4.87 7.38
C HIS A 70 -5.59 5.36 5.95
N THR A 71 -4.56 6.19 5.77
CA THR A 71 -3.93 6.38 4.46
C THR A 71 -2.98 5.21 4.19
N ILE A 72 -3.10 4.61 3.00
CA ILE A 72 -2.23 3.51 2.55
C ILE A 72 -1.94 3.72 1.05
N TRP A 73 -0.67 3.84 0.72
CA TRP A 73 -0.13 4.27 -0.56
C TRP A 73 -0.56 5.68 -0.97
N GLY A 74 -0.60 6.62 -0.02
CA GLY A 74 -1.13 7.96 -0.25
C GLY A 74 -2.64 8.00 -0.55
N VAL A 75 -3.33 6.86 -0.50
CA VAL A 75 -4.77 6.75 -0.76
C VAL A 75 -5.53 6.54 0.54
N LYS A 76 -6.57 7.34 0.73
CA LYS A 76 -7.52 7.22 1.84
C LYS A 76 -8.96 7.29 1.31
N SER A 77 -9.92 6.70 2.02
CA SER A 77 -11.34 6.94 1.76
C SER A 77 -11.68 8.44 1.77
N ILE A 78 -12.34 8.90 0.71
CA ILE A 78 -12.80 10.30 0.57
C ILE A 78 -13.99 10.62 1.49
N TYR A 79 -14.70 9.60 1.95
CA TYR A 79 -15.93 9.74 2.74
C TYR A 79 -15.66 9.79 4.25
N GLU A 80 -14.42 9.52 4.69
CA GLU A 80 -14.09 9.37 6.09
C GLU A 80 -12.91 10.26 6.53
N THR A 81 -13.21 11.29 7.32
CA THR A 81 -12.19 12.13 7.96
C THR A 81 -11.76 11.54 9.31
N VAL A 82 -11.28 10.29 9.33
CA VAL A 82 -10.68 9.70 10.54
C VAL A 82 -9.25 10.24 10.71
N PRO A 83 -8.86 10.78 11.88
CA PRO A 83 -7.50 11.26 12.12
C PRO A 83 -6.55 10.12 12.51
N ALA A 84 -6.63 8.96 11.85
CA ALA A 84 -5.67 7.88 12.05
C ALA A 84 -4.33 8.21 11.35
N PRO A 85 -3.19 7.70 11.86
CA PRO A 85 -1.90 7.87 11.20
C PRO A 85 -1.87 7.17 9.83
N SER A 86 -1.02 7.66 8.93
CA SER A 86 -0.72 6.93 7.70
C SER A 86 -0.01 5.61 8.04
N LEU A 87 -0.28 4.56 7.28
CA LEU A 87 0.48 3.30 7.33
C LEU A 87 1.61 3.29 6.28
N ASP A 88 1.76 4.36 5.52
CA ASP A 88 2.87 4.52 4.57
C ASP A 88 4.20 4.47 5.32
N GLY A 89 5.03 3.48 4.98
CA GLY A 89 6.35 3.31 5.59
C GLY A 89 6.37 2.77 7.02
N ILE A 90 5.24 2.30 7.56
CA ILE A 90 5.10 1.82 8.95
C ILE A 90 6.15 0.76 9.33
N GLY A 91 6.56 -0.07 8.39
CA GLY A 91 7.59 -1.10 8.55
C GLY A 91 9.01 -0.57 8.74
N SER A 92 9.26 0.73 8.56
CA SER A 92 10.55 1.35 8.91
C SER A 92 10.71 1.59 10.41
N TRP A 93 9.64 1.54 11.20
CA TRP A 93 9.71 1.77 12.66
C TRP A 93 8.82 0.86 13.50
N ARG A 94 8.04 -0.03 12.88
CA ARG A 94 7.42 -1.19 13.53
C ARG A 94 7.98 -2.46 12.90
N SER A 95 8.49 -3.36 13.75
CA SER A 95 8.95 -4.67 13.27
C SER A 95 7.77 -5.56 12.88
N GLU A 96 8.04 -6.60 12.11
CA GLU A 96 7.04 -7.62 11.76
C GLU A 96 6.46 -8.28 13.01
N GLU A 97 7.30 -8.61 13.99
CA GLU A 97 6.89 -9.24 15.24
C GLU A 97 5.98 -8.32 16.05
N TRP A 98 6.30 -7.02 16.09
CA TRP A 98 5.46 -6.03 16.74
C TRP A 98 4.09 -5.92 16.05
N LEU A 99 4.07 -5.87 14.71
CA LEU A 99 2.84 -5.80 13.93
C LEU A 99 1.98 -7.07 14.09
N PHE A 100 2.62 -8.25 14.08
CA PHE A 100 1.94 -9.51 14.33
C PHE A 100 1.30 -9.55 15.72
N ALA A 101 2.05 -9.14 16.75
CA ALA A 101 1.53 -9.03 18.11
C ALA A 101 0.37 -8.02 18.20
N TYR A 102 0.50 -6.87 17.55
CA TYR A 102 -0.53 -5.83 17.52
C TYR A 102 -1.82 -6.31 16.84
N PHE A 103 -1.73 -6.97 15.68
CA PHE A 103 -2.90 -7.57 15.01
C PHE A 103 -3.46 -8.77 15.77
N SER A 104 -2.66 -9.42 16.61
CA SER A 104 -3.10 -10.52 17.47
C SER A 104 -3.75 -10.07 18.77
N ALA A 105 -3.60 -8.81 19.16
CA ALA A 105 -4.10 -8.29 20.43
C ALA A 105 -5.63 -8.28 20.49
N VAL A 106 -6.20 -8.83 21.57
CA VAL A 106 -7.63 -8.71 21.88
C VAL A 106 -8.01 -7.24 22.12
N ASN A 107 -7.12 -6.49 22.74
CA ASN A 107 -7.25 -5.04 22.95
C ASN A 107 -6.00 -4.33 22.41
N PRO A 108 -5.99 -3.91 21.12
CA PRO A 108 -4.83 -3.23 20.54
C PRO A 108 -4.43 -1.96 21.28
N GLN A 109 -5.37 -1.31 21.99
CA GLN A 109 -5.10 -0.06 22.71
C GLN A 109 -4.23 -0.24 23.96
N GLU A 110 -4.06 -1.46 24.46
CA GLU A 110 -3.07 -1.74 25.52
C GLU A 110 -1.63 -1.66 24.99
N MET A 111 -1.43 -2.05 23.73
CA MET A 111 -0.12 -1.98 23.07
C MET A 111 0.16 -0.60 22.47
N LEU A 112 -0.84 0.01 21.85
CA LEU A 112 -0.75 1.35 21.27
C LEU A 112 -1.90 2.24 21.77
N PRO A 113 -1.69 2.95 22.90
CA PRO A 113 -2.68 3.86 23.43
C PRO A 113 -3.03 4.96 22.43
N THR A 114 -4.31 5.34 22.40
CA THR A 114 -4.82 6.38 21.51
C THR A 114 -5.84 7.27 22.22
N ARG A 115 -5.86 8.55 21.85
CA ARG A 115 -6.88 9.52 22.32
C ARG A 115 -8.08 9.62 21.37
N LEU A 116 -8.13 8.77 20.34
CA LEU A 116 -9.24 8.71 19.40
C LEU A 116 -10.54 8.27 20.07
N LYS A 117 -11.68 8.76 19.55
CA LYS A 117 -13.02 8.31 19.96
C LYS A 117 -13.17 6.81 19.70
N GLU A 118 -14.02 6.14 20.49
CA GLU A 118 -14.21 4.68 20.43
C GLU A 118 -14.37 4.12 19.01
N LYS A 119 -15.26 4.73 18.21
CA LYS A 119 -15.51 4.34 16.82
C LYS A 119 -14.32 4.50 15.84
N TYR A 120 -13.24 5.15 16.27
CA TYR A 120 -12.03 5.39 15.49
C TYR A 120 -10.81 4.70 16.10
N LYS A 121 -10.98 3.96 17.19
CA LYS A 121 -9.93 3.10 17.73
C LYS A 121 -9.68 1.95 16.76
N MET A 122 -8.44 1.49 16.72
CA MET A 122 -8.07 0.33 15.92
C MET A 122 -8.86 -0.90 16.41
N PRO A 123 -9.63 -1.58 15.54
CA PRO A 123 -10.32 -2.80 15.95
C PRO A 123 -9.33 -3.93 16.23
N SER A 124 -9.76 -4.89 17.04
CA SER A 124 -9.00 -6.14 17.22
C SER A 124 -9.13 -7.02 15.98
N TYR A 125 -8.01 -7.59 15.55
CA TYR A 125 -7.94 -8.65 14.53
C TYR A 125 -7.58 -10.01 15.12
N SER A 126 -7.69 -10.17 16.44
CA SER A 126 -7.40 -11.42 17.15
C SER A 126 -8.21 -12.62 16.66
N ASN A 127 -9.38 -12.37 16.06
CA ASN A 127 -10.27 -13.38 15.47
C ASN A 127 -9.86 -13.84 14.06
N LEU A 128 -8.92 -13.15 13.40
CA LEU A 128 -8.38 -13.61 12.12
C LEU A 128 -7.52 -14.87 12.32
N SER A 129 -7.41 -15.67 11.26
CA SER A 129 -6.49 -16.80 11.29
C SER A 129 -5.04 -16.34 11.54
N VAL A 130 -4.22 -17.24 12.08
CA VAL A 130 -2.78 -16.95 12.28
C VAL A 130 -2.12 -16.56 10.96
N THR A 131 -2.48 -17.24 9.87
CA THR A 131 -1.98 -16.94 8.52
C THR A 131 -2.37 -15.55 8.03
N GLU A 132 -3.61 -15.11 8.24
CA GLU A 132 -4.03 -13.75 7.86
C GLU A 132 -3.27 -12.67 8.64
N ARG A 133 -3.09 -12.88 9.96
CA ARG A 133 -2.32 -11.95 10.79
C ARG A 133 -0.84 -11.89 10.39
N ASP A 134 -0.26 -13.04 10.06
CA ASP A 134 1.10 -13.16 9.53
C ASP A 134 1.25 -12.42 8.18
N ILE A 135 0.29 -12.60 7.26
CA ILE A 135 0.26 -11.87 5.98
C ILE A 135 0.18 -10.35 6.22
N LEU A 136 -0.70 -9.89 7.12
CA LEU A 136 -0.79 -8.46 7.45
C LEU A 136 0.52 -7.93 8.03
N ALA A 137 1.11 -8.66 8.98
CA ALA A 137 2.35 -8.26 9.63
C ALA A 137 3.49 -8.14 8.62
N LYS A 138 3.69 -9.15 7.77
CA LYS A 138 4.69 -9.17 6.69
C LYS A 138 4.45 -8.06 5.68
N TYR A 139 3.20 -7.86 5.27
CA TYR A 139 2.87 -6.83 4.30
C TYR A 139 3.16 -5.43 4.87
N PHE A 140 2.66 -5.10 6.06
CA PHE A 140 2.90 -3.78 6.65
C PHE A 140 4.36 -3.57 7.08
N SER A 141 5.07 -4.61 7.51
CA SER A 141 6.51 -4.53 7.81
C SER A 141 7.34 -4.29 6.55
N SER A 142 6.85 -4.71 5.38
CA SER A 142 7.50 -4.46 4.10
C SER A 142 7.34 -3.02 3.61
N LEU A 143 6.36 -2.26 4.13
CA LEU A 143 6.18 -0.85 3.77
C LEU A 143 7.26 -0.03 4.44
N LYS A 144 8.19 0.52 3.65
CA LYS A 144 9.33 1.28 4.13
C LYS A 144 9.23 2.75 3.73
N VAL A 145 9.85 3.59 4.53
CA VAL A 145 10.19 4.97 4.20
C VAL A 145 11.70 5.10 4.01
N ARG A 146 12.13 5.99 3.13
CA ARG A 146 13.53 6.37 2.98
C ARG A 146 14.02 7.14 4.21
N ALA A 147 15.30 6.98 4.52
CA ALA A 147 15.93 7.58 5.71
C ALA A 147 15.76 9.11 5.76
N TRP A 148 15.84 9.79 4.62
CA TRP A 148 15.70 11.25 4.53
C TRP A 148 14.28 11.77 4.83
N TYR A 149 13.25 10.91 4.88
CA TYR A 149 11.87 11.29 5.18
C TYR A 149 11.34 10.64 6.47
N LEU A 150 12.16 9.85 7.17
CA LEU A 150 11.74 9.03 8.29
C LEU A 150 11.25 9.88 9.47
N GLU A 151 11.97 10.95 9.80
CA GLU A 151 11.62 11.81 10.93
C GLU A 151 10.32 12.59 10.70
N GLU A 152 10.10 13.05 9.46
CA GLU A 152 8.87 13.70 9.03
C GLU A 152 7.68 12.74 9.17
N ALA A 153 7.83 11.51 8.66
CA ALA A 153 6.79 10.49 8.75
C ALA A 153 6.44 10.13 10.21
N ARG A 154 7.46 9.96 11.06
CA ARG A 154 7.28 9.64 12.49
C ARG A 154 6.59 10.77 13.25
N LYS A 155 6.98 12.03 13.01
CA LYS A 155 6.32 13.20 13.61
C LYS A 155 4.84 13.27 13.23
N ALA A 156 4.51 12.92 11.98
CA ALA A 156 3.13 12.89 11.52
C ALA A 156 2.31 11.80 12.23
N GLU A 157 2.86 10.59 12.43
CA GLU A 157 2.20 9.53 13.22
C GLU A 157 1.94 9.98 14.66
N GLU A 158 2.97 10.48 15.36
CA GLU A 158 2.86 10.90 16.75
C GLU A 158 1.80 11.98 16.95
N LYS A 159 1.74 12.95 16.03
CA LYS A 159 0.73 14.01 16.05
C LYS A 159 -0.69 13.41 16.01
N LYS A 160 -0.93 12.43 15.14
CA LYS A 160 -2.23 11.76 15.00
C LYS A 160 -2.62 10.96 16.23
N LEU A 161 -1.66 10.25 16.85
CA LEU A 161 -1.91 9.48 18.08
C LEU A 161 -2.23 10.37 19.28
N LYS A 162 -1.56 11.52 19.40
CA LYS A 162 -1.71 12.46 20.52
C LYS A 162 -2.90 13.43 20.39
N GLY A 163 -3.52 13.50 19.20
CA GLY A 163 -4.77 14.23 18.95
C GLY A 163 -4.62 15.76 18.91
N SER A 164 -3.58 16.29 18.25
CA SER A 164 -3.35 17.74 18.08
C SER A 164 -3.63 18.30 16.69
#